data_AF-X0TFK0-F1
#
_entry.id   AF-X0TFK0-F1
#
_cell.length_a   1.000
_cell.length_b   1.000
_cell.length_c   1.000
_cell.angle_alpha   90.00
_cell.angle_beta   90.00
_cell.angle_gamma   90.00
#
_symmetry.space_group_name_H-M   'P 1'
#
loop_
_entity.id
_entity.type
_entity.pdbx_description
1 polymer ?
#
loop_
_entity_poly.entity_id
_entity_poly.type
_entity_poly.pdbx_seq_one_letter_code
_entity_poly.pdbx_strand_id
1 'polypeptide(L)'
;LYKGRSSGKVQFLIIRDGTGLCQCIVEKDKVSDELFSRLKRLGQESSLTVTGTVRADQRSVGGYELAVTDAQIIAQSNDYPITPKSHGIDFLLKNRHLHLRSQRQWCIGKIRHTIIDAIRTFFNDNGFTLIDTPILTATAGEEEQTLFEVDYFGEPIHLAQTGQLYLESAAMSFGKVYCFGPTFRAEKSKTRRHLTEFWMVEPEVAFIDLEGLLELAENFVAFIAKQVLQNNKGQLETLGVELGPLEKIKPPFYRLTYTEAVNILTSQRSKDFLA
;
A
#
# COMPACT_ATOMS: atom_id res chain seq x y z
N LEU A 1 13.43 11.16 -14.59
CA LEU A 1 14.60 10.26 -14.66
C LEU A 1 14.72 9.47 -13.36
N TYR A 2 14.52 8.16 -13.40
CA TYR A 2 14.67 7.29 -12.24
C TYR A 2 16.13 6.83 -12.05
N LYS A 3 16.79 6.42 -13.13
CA LYS A 3 18.20 6.02 -13.13
C LYS A 3 18.80 6.27 -14.51
N GLY A 4 20.05 6.72 -14.56
CA GLY A 4 20.79 6.88 -15.81
C GLY A 4 22.11 6.13 -15.77
N ARG A 5 22.54 5.59 -16.91
CA ARG A 5 23.91 5.10 -17.13
C ARG A 5 24.35 5.40 -18.56
N SER A 6 25.65 5.56 -18.77
CA SER A 6 26.23 5.79 -20.11
C SER A 6 27.26 4.71 -20.43
N SER A 7 27.32 4.28 -21.69
CA SER A 7 28.33 3.36 -22.21
C SER A 7 28.71 3.76 -23.63
N GLY A 8 29.92 4.31 -23.80
CA GLY A 8 30.41 4.77 -25.10
C GLY A 8 29.47 5.80 -25.76
N LYS A 9 28.94 5.44 -26.92
CA LYS A 9 28.01 6.26 -27.72
C LYS A 9 26.53 6.09 -27.37
N VAL A 10 26.21 5.34 -26.31
CA VAL A 10 24.83 5.04 -25.92
C VAL A 10 24.58 5.46 -24.47
N GLN A 11 23.41 6.03 -24.20
CA GLN A 11 22.91 6.30 -22.85
C GLN A 11 21.63 5.51 -22.60
N PHE A 12 21.52 4.95 -21.41
CA PHE A 12 20.36 4.21 -20.95
C PHE A 12 19.72 5.03 -19.84
N LEU A 13 18.54 5.58 -20.11
CA LEU A 13 17.75 6.35 -19.16
C LEU A 13 16.53 5.52 -18.78
N ILE A 14 16.36 5.22 -17.50
CA ILE A 14 15.12 4.64 -16.98
C ILE A 14 14.23 5.79 -16.56
N ILE A 15 13.09 5.94 -17.22
CA ILE A 15 12.10 6.98 -16.93
C ILE A 15 10.95 6.37 -16.15
N ARG A 16 10.43 7.13 -15.19
CA ARG A 16 9.21 6.81 -14.45
C ARG A 16 8.18 7.87 -14.74
N ASP A 17 6.93 7.47 -14.93
CA ASP A 17 5.80 8.35 -15.24
C ASP A 17 4.63 8.21 -14.24
N GLY A 18 4.74 7.27 -13.30
CA GLY A 18 3.71 6.95 -12.31
C GLY A 18 2.92 5.67 -12.61
N THR A 19 3.00 5.16 -13.84
CA THR A 19 2.43 3.85 -14.24
C THR A 19 3.47 2.74 -14.24
N GLY A 20 4.73 3.08 -14.46
CA GLY A 20 5.82 2.11 -14.39
C GLY A 20 7.19 2.71 -14.65
N LEU A 21 8.11 1.85 -15.08
CA LEU A 21 9.46 2.21 -15.53
C LEU A 21 9.59 1.86 -17.01
N CYS A 22 10.16 2.77 -17.80
CA CYS A 22 10.46 2.56 -19.20
C CYS A 22 11.95 2.78 -19.44
N GLN A 23 12.63 1.81 -20.07
CA GLN A 23 13.98 2.01 -20.56
C GLN A 23 13.95 2.85 -21.83
N CYS A 24 14.73 3.93 -21.86
CA CYS A 24 14.90 4.83 -22.98
C CYS A 24 16.36 4.78 -23.43
N ILE A 25 16.59 4.44 -24.69
CA ILE A 25 17.92 4.31 -25.31
C ILE A 25 18.22 5.55 -26.13
N VAL A 26 19.26 6.29 -25.75
CA VAL A 26 19.73 7.47 -26.47
C VAL A 26 21.02 7.09 -27.19
N GLU A 27 20.98 7.00 -28.51
CA GLU A 27 22.14 6.77 -29.35
C GLU A 27 22.70 8.11 -29.83
N LYS A 28 24.01 8.33 -29.68
CA LYS A 28 24.66 9.61 -30.03
C LYS A 28 24.36 10.05 -31.46
N ASP A 29 24.36 9.10 -32.40
CA ASP A 29 24.18 9.37 -33.82
C ASP A 29 22.71 9.62 -34.21
N LYS A 30 21.77 9.55 -33.25
CA LYS A 30 20.32 9.75 -33.46
C LYS A 30 19.75 11.03 -32.86
N VAL A 31 20.55 11.75 -32.07
CA VAL A 31 20.17 13.02 -31.43
C VAL A 31 21.29 14.05 -31.61
N SER A 32 21.05 15.33 -31.32
CA SER A 32 22.10 16.34 -31.37
C SER A 32 23.18 16.10 -30.31
N ASP A 33 24.43 16.48 -30.60
CA ASP A 33 25.56 16.39 -29.66
C ASP A 33 25.29 17.17 -28.36
N GLU A 34 24.58 18.29 -28.47
CA GLU A 34 24.15 19.09 -27.32
C GLU A 34 23.14 18.32 -26.46
N LEU A 35 22.08 17.77 -27.05
CA LEU A 35 21.06 17.02 -26.32
C LEU A 35 21.67 15.78 -25.66
N PHE A 36 22.49 15.03 -26.40
CA PHE A 36 23.23 13.89 -25.86
C PHE A 36 24.06 14.29 -24.64
N SER A 37 24.81 15.38 -24.73
CA SER A 37 25.65 15.88 -23.63
C SER A 37 24.85 16.34 -22.42
N ARG A 38 23.68 16.98 -22.63
CA ARG A 38 22.79 17.42 -21.56
C ARG A 38 22.14 16.25 -20.85
N LEU A 39 21.61 15.27 -21.58
CA LEU A 39 21.00 14.06 -21.01
C LEU A 39 21.99 13.26 -20.17
N LYS A 40 23.28 13.22 -20.57
CA LYS A 40 24.36 12.56 -19.82
C LYS A 40 24.54 13.09 -18.40
N ARG A 41 24.23 14.36 -18.18
CA ARG A 41 24.47 15.09 -16.92
C ARG A 41 23.25 15.16 -16.01
N LEU A 42 22.12 14.61 -16.42
CA LEU A 42 20.89 14.67 -15.63
C LEU A 42 21.03 13.86 -14.34
N GLY A 43 20.71 14.51 -13.21
CA GLY A 43 20.57 13.86 -11.93
C GLY A 43 19.29 13.02 -11.83
N GLN A 44 19.29 12.06 -10.92
CA GLN A 44 18.09 11.34 -10.49
C GLN A 44 16.98 12.34 -10.14
N GLU A 45 15.73 12.01 -10.46
CA GLU A 45 14.53 12.85 -10.30
C GLU A 45 14.41 14.06 -11.25
N SER A 46 15.33 14.26 -12.19
CA SER A 46 15.12 15.26 -13.26
C SER A 46 13.85 14.95 -14.05
N SER A 47 13.05 15.96 -14.38
CA SER A 47 11.83 15.83 -15.18
C SER A 47 12.11 16.14 -16.65
N LEU A 48 11.52 15.35 -17.53
CA LEU A 48 11.72 15.43 -18.97
C LEU A 48 10.55 14.83 -19.72
N THR A 49 10.32 15.30 -20.94
CA THR A 49 9.57 14.55 -21.97
C THR A 49 10.57 13.80 -22.84
N VAL A 50 10.17 12.64 -23.34
CA VAL A 50 11.00 11.81 -24.22
C VAL A 50 10.11 11.32 -25.35
N THR A 51 10.56 11.53 -26.58
CA THR A 51 9.91 11.07 -27.81
C THR A 51 10.81 10.03 -28.46
N GLY A 52 10.24 8.96 -28.98
CA GLY A 52 11.01 7.90 -29.60
C GLY A 52 10.15 6.82 -30.21
N THR A 53 10.81 5.81 -30.76
CA THR A 53 10.17 4.61 -31.33
C THR A 53 10.24 3.46 -30.32
N VAL A 54 9.08 2.85 -30.03
CA VAL A 54 9.02 1.66 -29.16
C VAL A 54 9.60 0.44 -29.91
N ARG A 55 10.45 -0.32 -29.23
CA ARG A 55 11.07 -1.56 -29.73
C ARG A 55 10.91 -2.67 -28.71
N ALA A 56 10.66 -3.88 -29.19
CA ALA A 56 10.67 -5.06 -28.31
C ALA A 56 12.11 -5.42 -27.93
N ASP A 57 12.38 -5.57 -26.63
CA ASP A 57 13.62 -6.12 -26.10
C ASP A 57 13.31 -6.83 -24.78
N GLN A 58 13.39 -8.16 -24.77
CA GLN A 58 13.08 -9.00 -23.61
C GLN A 58 14.00 -8.74 -22.41
N ARG A 59 15.14 -8.08 -22.59
CA ARG A 59 16.07 -7.72 -21.52
C ARG A 59 15.68 -6.40 -20.84
N SER A 60 14.83 -5.61 -21.47
CA SER A 60 14.38 -4.31 -20.98
C SER A 60 13.23 -4.46 -19.98
N VAL A 61 13.11 -3.49 -19.06
CA VAL A 61 12.03 -3.50 -18.07
C VAL A 61 10.68 -3.50 -18.80
N GLY A 62 9.86 -4.51 -18.55
CA GLY A 62 8.57 -4.69 -19.23
C GLY A 62 8.65 -5.30 -20.64
N GLY A 63 9.83 -5.72 -21.11
CA GLY A 63 10.01 -6.39 -22.42
C GLY A 63 10.08 -5.45 -23.62
N TYR A 64 10.09 -4.14 -23.40
CA TYR A 64 10.17 -3.10 -24.42
C TYR A 64 11.10 -1.98 -23.98
N GLU A 65 11.59 -1.22 -24.97
CA GLU A 65 12.35 0.00 -24.77
C GLU A 65 11.97 1.08 -25.77
N LEU A 66 12.25 2.33 -25.42
CA LEU A 66 12.03 3.50 -26.26
C LEU A 66 13.35 3.95 -26.87
N ALA A 67 13.54 3.77 -28.17
CA ALA A 67 14.66 4.35 -28.89
C ALA A 67 14.41 5.85 -29.10
N VAL A 68 15.14 6.67 -28.36
CA VAL A 68 14.90 8.11 -28.24
C VAL A 68 15.31 8.83 -29.52
N THR A 69 14.38 9.63 -30.05
CA THR A 69 14.59 10.53 -31.19
C THR A 69 14.64 11.99 -30.76
N ASP A 70 13.98 12.33 -29.65
CA ASP A 70 14.00 13.68 -29.08
C ASP A 70 13.70 13.65 -27.57
N ALA A 71 14.13 14.67 -26.85
CA ALA A 71 13.82 14.83 -25.43
C ALA A 71 13.87 16.30 -25.01
N GLN A 72 12.89 16.73 -24.22
CA GLN A 72 12.87 18.06 -23.62
C GLN A 72 13.10 17.93 -22.10
N ILE A 73 14.17 18.55 -21.62
CA ILE A 73 14.42 18.65 -20.17
C ILE A 73 13.51 19.75 -19.61
N ILE A 74 12.59 19.37 -18.73
CA ILE A 74 11.65 20.30 -18.07
C ILE A 74 12.32 20.94 -16.85
N ALA A 75 12.87 20.10 -15.96
CA ALA A 75 13.63 20.57 -14.81
C ALA A 75 14.74 19.57 -14.46
N GLN A 76 15.95 20.09 -14.26
CA GLN A 76 17.05 19.29 -13.76
C GLN A 76 16.97 19.20 -12.23
N SER A 77 17.21 18.00 -11.69
CA SER A 77 17.35 17.78 -10.25
C SER A 77 18.82 17.60 -9.90
N ASN A 78 19.26 18.27 -8.85
CA ASN A 78 20.58 18.16 -8.24
C ASN A 78 20.41 17.79 -6.76
N ASP A 79 21.40 17.09 -6.20
CA ASP A 79 21.49 16.77 -4.76
C ASP A 79 20.27 16.05 -4.16
N TYR A 80 19.63 15.16 -4.95
CA TYR A 80 18.51 14.36 -4.46
C TYR A 80 18.91 13.49 -3.24
N PRO A 81 18.25 13.63 -2.08
CA PRO A 81 18.76 13.09 -0.82
C PRO A 81 18.73 11.56 -0.74
N ILE A 82 17.81 10.91 -1.47
CA ILE A 82 17.66 9.45 -1.47
C ILE A 82 18.44 8.88 -2.66
N THR A 83 19.74 8.69 -2.44
CA THR A 83 20.64 8.10 -3.44
C THR A 83 20.39 6.59 -3.61
N PRO A 84 20.95 5.92 -4.64
CA PRO A 84 20.77 4.48 -4.86
C PRO A 84 21.37 3.56 -3.78
N LYS A 85 22.07 4.11 -2.78
CA LYS A 85 22.59 3.35 -1.64
C LYS A 85 21.44 3.03 -0.67
N SER A 86 21.67 2.09 0.23
CA SER A 86 20.70 1.82 1.31
C SER A 86 20.72 2.95 2.34
N HIS A 87 19.54 3.33 2.85
CA HIS A 87 19.37 4.33 3.90
C HIS A 87 18.56 3.74 5.04
N GLY A 88 18.85 4.21 6.27
CA GLY A 88 18.07 3.84 7.44
C GLY A 88 16.62 4.33 7.37
N ILE A 89 15.71 3.61 8.03
CA ILE A 89 14.27 3.91 7.98
C ILE A 89 13.95 5.32 8.52
N ASP A 90 14.65 5.80 9.55
CA ASP A 90 14.44 7.13 10.12
C ASP A 90 14.71 8.25 9.11
N PHE A 91 15.79 8.11 8.32
CA PHE A 91 16.11 9.05 7.25
C PHE A 91 15.04 9.05 6.16
N LEU A 92 14.57 7.85 5.78
CA LEU A 92 13.54 7.67 4.77
C LEU A 92 12.17 8.19 5.21
N LEU A 93 11.85 8.12 6.50
CA LEU A 93 10.62 8.70 7.08
C LEU A 93 10.72 10.23 7.17
N LYS A 94 11.87 10.80 7.54
CA LYS A 94 12.08 12.27 7.48
C LYS A 94 11.93 12.81 6.06
N ASN A 95 12.26 12.01 5.04
CA ASN A 95 12.10 12.34 3.63
C ASN A 95 10.89 11.64 2.99
N ARG A 96 9.82 11.34 3.76
CA ARG A 96 8.72 10.48 3.31
C ARG A 96 8.10 10.94 1.98
N HIS A 97 7.90 12.25 1.82
CA HIS A 97 7.34 12.86 0.61
C HIS A 97 8.14 12.56 -0.67
N LEU A 98 9.45 12.34 -0.56
CA LEU A 98 10.31 11.89 -1.67
C LEU A 98 10.39 10.36 -1.73
N HIS A 99 10.50 9.70 -0.58
CA HIS A 99 10.60 8.25 -0.47
C HIS A 99 9.42 7.51 -1.11
N LEU A 100 8.21 8.10 -1.12
CA LEU A 100 7.05 7.59 -1.84
C LEU A 100 7.31 7.29 -3.33
N ARG A 101 8.29 7.97 -3.93
CA ARG A 101 8.67 7.83 -5.35
C ARG A 101 9.57 6.62 -5.61
N SER A 102 10.12 6.00 -4.57
CA SER A 102 10.92 4.79 -4.70
C SER A 102 10.06 3.60 -5.16
N GLN A 103 10.67 2.67 -5.90
CA GLN A 103 9.96 1.53 -6.48
C GLN A 103 9.25 0.67 -5.43
N ARG A 104 9.88 0.41 -4.27
CA ARG A 104 9.26 -0.35 -3.17
C ARG A 104 8.00 0.34 -2.65
N GLN A 105 8.06 1.64 -2.39
CA GLN A 105 6.91 2.39 -1.87
C GLN A 105 5.80 2.53 -2.89
N TRP A 106 6.15 2.74 -4.16
CA TRP A 106 5.20 2.76 -5.26
C TRP A 106 4.45 1.43 -5.39
N CYS A 107 5.15 0.29 -5.31
CA CYS A 107 4.54 -1.04 -5.34
C CYS A 107 3.56 -1.24 -4.16
N ILE A 108 3.98 -0.90 -2.94
CA ILE A 108 3.13 -0.97 -1.74
C ILE A 108 1.89 -0.07 -1.91
N GLY A 109 2.05 1.13 -2.46
CA GLY A 109 0.93 2.04 -2.72
C GLY A 109 -0.08 1.48 -3.73
N LYS A 110 0.39 0.87 -4.83
CA LYS A 110 -0.48 0.22 -5.83
C LYS A 110 -1.24 -0.99 -5.26
N ILE A 111 -0.57 -1.81 -4.46
CA ILE A 111 -1.22 -2.93 -3.75
C ILE A 111 -2.25 -2.40 -2.76
N ARG A 112 -1.91 -1.40 -1.94
CA ARG A 112 -2.86 -0.78 -1.00
C ARG A 112 -4.08 -0.20 -1.70
N HIS A 113 -3.91 0.45 -2.85
CA HIS A 113 -5.03 0.93 -3.66
C HIS A 113 -5.95 -0.21 -4.09
N THR A 114 -5.37 -1.32 -4.58
CA THR A 114 -6.14 -2.51 -4.98
C THR A 114 -6.88 -3.15 -3.81
N ILE A 115 -6.26 -3.18 -2.62
CA ILE A 115 -6.91 -3.65 -1.39
C ILE A 115 -8.12 -2.77 -1.07
N ILE A 116 -7.98 -1.44 -1.11
CA ILE A 116 -9.08 -0.50 -0.82
C ILE A 116 -10.22 -0.66 -1.84
N ASP A 117 -9.89 -0.80 -3.12
CA ASP A 117 -10.86 -1.01 -4.19
C ASP A 117 -11.59 -2.35 -4.04
N ALA A 118 -10.86 -3.42 -3.72
CA ALA A 118 -11.42 -4.73 -3.43
C ALA A 118 -12.34 -4.71 -2.20
N ILE A 119 -11.97 -3.97 -1.15
CA ILE A 119 -12.82 -3.78 0.03
C ILE A 119 -14.18 -3.19 -0.36
N ARG A 120 -14.17 -2.07 -1.10
CA ARG A 120 -15.39 -1.40 -1.56
C ARG A 120 -16.22 -2.30 -2.48
N THR A 121 -15.56 -2.96 -3.43
CA THR A 121 -16.19 -3.90 -4.36
C THR A 121 -16.89 -5.03 -3.62
N PHE A 122 -16.20 -5.67 -2.66
CA PHE A 122 -16.80 -6.75 -1.86
C PHE A 122 -18.07 -6.30 -1.15
N PHE A 123 -18.04 -5.15 -0.47
CA PHE A 123 -19.21 -4.67 0.26
C PHE A 123 -20.35 -4.24 -0.67
N ASN A 124 -20.05 -3.56 -1.78
CA ASN A 124 -21.05 -3.19 -2.79
C ASN A 124 -21.74 -4.43 -3.38
N ASP A 125 -20.96 -5.44 -3.79
CA ASP A 125 -21.47 -6.65 -4.43
C ASP A 125 -22.28 -7.53 -3.46
N ASN A 126 -22.09 -7.36 -2.15
CA ASN A 126 -22.79 -8.11 -1.10
C ASN A 126 -23.92 -7.31 -0.42
N GLY A 127 -24.30 -6.16 -0.99
CA GLY A 127 -25.47 -5.38 -0.56
C GLY A 127 -25.27 -4.60 0.73
N PHE A 128 -24.04 -4.24 1.08
CA PHE A 128 -23.76 -3.38 2.23
C PHE A 128 -23.94 -1.90 1.87
N THR A 129 -24.36 -1.11 2.86
CA THR A 129 -24.44 0.35 2.75
C THR A 129 -23.24 0.99 3.46
N LEU A 130 -22.54 1.90 2.79
CA LEU A 130 -21.48 2.70 3.41
C LEU A 130 -22.10 3.73 4.36
N ILE A 131 -21.64 3.75 5.61
CA ILE A 131 -22.01 4.72 6.64
C ILE A 131 -20.76 5.48 7.08
N ASP A 132 -20.76 6.79 6.91
CA ASP A 132 -19.68 7.65 7.41
C ASP A 132 -19.90 7.96 8.90
N THR A 133 -19.16 7.28 9.76
CA THR A 133 -19.24 7.46 11.22
C THR A 133 -18.44 8.68 11.67
N PRO A 134 -18.87 9.39 12.72
CA PRO A 134 -18.16 10.59 13.18
C PRO A 134 -16.79 10.24 13.78
N ILE A 135 -15.81 11.12 13.54
CA ILE A 135 -14.45 11.00 14.07
C ILE A 135 -14.29 11.73 15.41
N LEU A 136 -15.04 12.82 15.59
CA LEU A 136 -15.10 13.55 16.84
C LEU A 136 -16.21 12.95 17.70
N THR A 137 -15.84 12.39 18.86
CA THR A 137 -16.78 11.64 19.71
C THR A 137 -16.60 11.95 21.20
N ALA A 138 -17.70 12.00 21.94
CA ALA A 138 -17.71 12.11 23.39
C ALA A 138 -17.50 10.76 24.09
N THR A 139 -17.67 9.65 23.38
CA THR A 139 -17.62 8.29 23.95
C THR A 139 -16.32 7.58 23.60
N ALA A 140 -15.74 6.86 24.56
CA ALA A 140 -14.70 5.89 24.31
C ALA A 140 -15.30 4.68 23.55
N GLY A 141 -14.61 4.23 22.50
CA GLY A 141 -15.06 3.09 21.69
C GLY A 141 -14.39 1.77 22.06
N GLU A 142 -13.16 1.83 22.59
CA GLU A 142 -12.33 0.64 22.90
C GLU A 142 -11.78 0.73 24.32
N GLU A 143 -10.70 1.49 24.52
CA GLU A 143 -10.03 1.66 25.81
C GLU A 143 -9.86 3.15 26.13
N GLU A 144 -10.32 3.58 27.31
CA GLU A 144 -10.20 4.96 27.76
C GLU A 144 -8.74 5.45 27.82
N GLN A 145 -7.79 4.55 28.07
CA GLN A 145 -6.37 4.90 28.24
C GLN A 145 -5.65 5.26 26.92
N THR A 146 -6.25 4.96 25.77
CA THR A 146 -5.65 5.17 24.44
C THR A 146 -6.41 6.20 23.61
N LEU A 147 -7.11 7.15 24.25
CA LEU A 147 -7.81 8.24 23.58
C LEU A 147 -6.88 9.41 23.23
N PHE A 148 -7.12 10.04 22.09
CA PHE A 148 -6.62 11.38 21.80
C PHE A 148 -7.69 12.39 22.13
N GLU A 149 -7.45 13.21 23.15
CA GLU A 149 -8.34 14.32 23.54
C GLU A 149 -8.14 15.53 22.61
N VAL A 150 -9.24 16.20 22.29
CA VAL A 150 -9.33 17.41 21.48
C VAL A 150 -10.23 18.39 22.21
N ASP A 151 -9.77 19.63 22.39
CA ASP A 151 -10.62 20.73 22.85
C ASP A 151 -11.60 21.14 21.74
N TYR A 152 -12.88 20.92 22.00
CA TYR A 152 -13.97 21.27 21.10
C TYR A 152 -14.83 22.35 21.73
N PHE A 153 -14.43 23.60 21.46
CA PHE A 153 -15.11 24.80 21.96
C PHE A 153 -15.22 24.88 23.49
N GLY A 154 -14.20 24.41 24.21
CA GLY A 154 -14.16 24.37 25.68
C GLY A 154 -14.66 23.06 26.28
N GLU A 155 -15.14 22.12 25.47
CA GLU A 155 -15.53 20.78 25.91
C GLU A 155 -14.52 19.73 25.40
N PRO A 156 -13.99 18.85 26.27
CA PRO A 156 -13.09 17.79 25.85
C PRO A 156 -13.87 16.70 25.11
N ILE A 157 -13.47 16.42 23.89
CA ILE A 157 -13.93 15.27 23.11
C ILE A 157 -12.73 14.47 22.63
N HIS A 158 -12.97 13.35 21.94
CA HIS A 158 -11.92 12.43 21.54
C HIS A 158 -11.97 12.12 20.04
N LEU A 159 -10.81 11.75 19.49
CA LEU A 159 -10.74 11.12 18.18
C LEU A 159 -11.20 9.66 18.27
N ALA A 160 -12.06 9.23 17.34
CA ALA A 160 -12.67 7.91 17.35
C ALA A 160 -11.65 6.76 17.21
N GLN A 161 -11.81 5.76 18.07
CA GLN A 161 -11.04 4.50 18.07
C GLN A 161 -11.70 3.38 17.25
N THR A 162 -12.96 3.59 16.84
CA THR A 162 -13.83 2.68 16.11
C THR A 162 -15.11 3.42 15.69
N GLY A 163 -15.72 3.02 14.58
CA GLY A 163 -17.07 3.42 14.18
C GLY A 163 -18.19 2.50 14.69
N GLN A 164 -17.84 1.40 15.37
CA GLN A 164 -18.74 0.29 15.71
C GLN A 164 -20.06 0.73 16.35
N LEU A 165 -20.04 1.56 17.40
CA LEU A 165 -21.26 1.97 18.11
C LEU A 165 -22.29 2.67 17.20
N TYR A 166 -21.82 3.43 16.20
CA TYR A 166 -22.67 4.07 15.21
C TYR A 166 -23.17 3.07 14.16
N LEU A 167 -22.35 2.10 13.79
CA LEU A 167 -22.73 1.03 12.88
C LEU A 167 -23.77 0.08 13.48
N GLU A 168 -23.67 -0.25 14.77
CA GLU A 168 -24.70 -1.03 15.48
C GLU A 168 -26.07 -0.36 15.35
N SER A 169 -26.12 0.97 15.57
CA SER A 169 -27.34 1.76 15.39
C SER A 169 -27.81 1.81 13.94
N ALA A 170 -26.89 1.98 12.98
CA ALA A 170 -27.23 2.05 11.57
C ALA A 170 -27.69 0.69 11.01
N ALA A 171 -27.11 -0.42 11.47
CA ALA A 171 -27.47 -1.78 11.06
C ALA A 171 -28.94 -2.09 11.38
N MET A 172 -29.50 -1.52 12.46
CA MET A 172 -30.92 -1.65 12.77
C MET A 172 -31.84 -1.03 11.71
N SER A 173 -31.35 -0.06 10.93
CA SER A 173 -32.11 0.60 9.85
C SER A 173 -31.80 0.00 8.48
N PHE A 174 -30.53 -0.28 8.19
CA PHE A 174 -30.07 -0.65 6.84
C PHE A 174 -29.73 -2.14 6.68
N GLY A 175 -29.79 -2.94 7.75
CA GLY A 175 -29.50 -4.36 7.75
C GLY A 175 -28.01 -4.68 7.65
N LYS A 176 -27.36 -4.32 6.55
CA LYS A 176 -25.92 -4.54 6.31
C LYS A 176 -25.23 -3.20 6.09
N VAL A 177 -24.31 -2.83 6.97
CA VAL A 177 -23.60 -1.57 6.91
C VAL A 177 -22.10 -1.77 7.06
N TYR A 178 -21.32 -0.81 6.57
CA TYR A 178 -19.91 -0.74 6.92
C TYR A 178 -19.46 0.72 6.96
N CYS A 179 -18.44 1.04 7.74
CA CYS A 179 -17.68 2.27 7.59
C CYS A 179 -16.27 1.97 7.05
N PHE A 180 -15.65 2.99 6.48
CA PHE A 180 -14.24 2.90 6.08
C PHE A 180 -13.57 4.26 6.22
N GLY A 181 -12.90 4.47 7.36
CA GLY A 181 -12.34 5.76 7.73
C GLY A 181 -11.05 5.68 8.54
N PRO A 182 -10.47 6.84 8.88
CA PRO A 182 -9.35 6.91 9.80
C PRO A 182 -9.78 6.59 11.24
N THR A 183 -8.87 6.00 11.98
CA THR A 183 -9.04 5.61 13.38
C THR A 183 -7.79 5.97 14.16
N PHE A 184 -7.98 6.38 15.42
CA PHE A 184 -6.92 6.94 16.25
C PHE A 184 -6.80 6.17 17.56
N ARG A 185 -5.58 5.75 17.90
CA ARG A 185 -5.28 5.08 19.18
C ARG A 185 -3.98 5.65 19.73
N ALA A 186 -4.03 6.27 20.91
CA ALA A 186 -2.87 6.86 21.59
C ALA A 186 -1.98 5.80 22.26
N GLU A 187 -1.67 4.73 21.52
CA GLU A 187 -0.80 3.64 21.96
C GLU A 187 0.63 4.15 22.18
N LYS A 188 1.13 3.99 23.41
CA LYS A 188 2.49 4.43 23.78
C LYS A 188 3.56 3.46 23.26
N SER A 189 3.18 2.20 23.02
CA SER A 189 4.10 1.15 22.60
C SER A 189 4.53 1.31 21.13
N LYS A 190 5.80 1.66 20.92
CA LYS A 190 6.42 1.73 19.58
C LYS A 190 6.78 0.34 19.07
N THR A 191 5.80 -0.41 18.61
CA THR A 191 6.01 -1.72 17.98
C THR A 191 5.95 -1.64 16.45
N ARG A 192 6.47 -2.67 15.77
CA ARG A 192 6.34 -2.82 14.31
C ARG A 192 4.90 -3.07 13.79
N ARG A 193 3.91 -3.15 14.69
CA ARG A 193 2.51 -3.48 14.36
C ARG A 193 1.52 -2.37 14.72
N HIS A 194 1.97 -1.31 15.40
CA HIS A 194 1.08 -0.25 15.88
C HIS A 194 1.36 1.07 15.16
N LEU A 195 0.28 1.75 14.80
CA LEU A 195 0.26 3.15 14.37
C LEU A 195 -0.76 3.87 15.24
N THR A 196 -0.51 5.16 15.50
CA THR A 196 -1.46 5.98 16.25
C THR A 196 -2.62 6.49 15.41
N GLU A 197 -2.43 6.51 14.08
CA GLU A 197 -3.44 6.78 13.07
C GLU A 197 -3.36 5.65 12.03
N PHE A 198 -4.49 5.02 11.74
CA PHE A 198 -4.59 3.99 10.73
C PHE A 198 -5.99 3.99 10.10
N TRP A 199 -6.17 3.22 9.04
CA TRP A 199 -7.46 3.12 8.35
C TRP A 199 -8.12 1.81 8.71
N MET A 200 -9.36 1.89 9.16
CA MET A 200 -10.16 0.73 9.55
C MET A 200 -11.37 0.61 8.64
N VAL A 201 -11.70 -0.63 8.29
CA VAL A 201 -12.96 -0.98 7.66
C VAL A 201 -13.73 -1.86 8.64
N GLU A 202 -14.95 -1.47 8.94
CA GLU A 202 -15.75 -2.06 10.02
C GLU A 202 -17.12 -2.39 9.44
N PRO A 203 -17.44 -3.67 9.18
CA PRO A 203 -18.78 -4.09 8.80
C PRO A 203 -19.63 -4.44 10.02
N GLU A 204 -20.92 -4.16 9.95
CA GLU A 204 -21.93 -4.55 10.95
C GLU A 204 -23.17 -5.10 10.24
N VAL A 205 -23.73 -6.20 10.73
CA VAL A 205 -24.82 -6.93 10.07
C VAL A 205 -25.91 -7.33 11.07
N ALA A 206 -27.12 -6.83 10.87
CA ALA A 206 -28.28 -7.23 11.66
C ALA A 206 -28.62 -8.72 11.43
N PHE A 207 -29.00 -9.39 12.52
CA PHE A 207 -29.40 -10.82 12.56
C PHE A 207 -28.31 -11.83 12.18
N ILE A 208 -27.05 -11.42 11.99
CA ILE A 208 -25.94 -12.37 11.79
C ILE A 208 -25.60 -13.04 13.13
N ASP A 209 -25.29 -14.34 13.09
CA ASP A 209 -24.69 -15.04 14.22
C ASP A 209 -23.17 -15.14 14.03
N LEU A 210 -22.49 -15.77 15.01
CA LEU A 210 -21.04 -15.91 14.97
C LEU A 210 -20.57 -16.73 13.75
N GLU A 211 -21.28 -17.80 13.39
CA GLU A 211 -20.89 -18.66 12.26
C GLU A 211 -20.98 -17.91 10.93
N GLY A 212 -22.06 -17.16 10.72
CA GLY A 212 -22.22 -16.29 9.56
C GLY A 212 -21.17 -15.17 9.52
N LEU A 213 -20.81 -14.60 10.67
CA LEU A 213 -19.77 -13.57 10.76
C LEU A 213 -18.39 -14.11 10.40
N LEU A 214 -18.06 -15.32 10.86
CA LEU A 214 -16.81 -15.99 10.49
C LEU A 214 -16.76 -16.27 8.98
N GLU A 215 -17.84 -16.77 8.39
CA GLU A 215 -17.93 -16.99 6.94
C GLU A 215 -17.78 -15.68 6.15
N LEU A 216 -18.42 -14.59 6.60
CA LEU A 216 -18.28 -13.27 6.00
C LEU A 216 -16.82 -12.79 6.02
N ALA A 217 -16.16 -12.90 7.18
CA ALA A 217 -14.77 -12.47 7.35
C ALA A 217 -13.79 -13.28 6.50
N GLU A 218 -13.97 -14.60 6.42
CA GLU A 218 -13.14 -15.49 5.60
C GLU A 218 -13.26 -15.16 4.10
N ASN A 219 -14.51 -15.01 3.62
CA ASN A 219 -14.79 -14.64 2.23
C ASN A 219 -14.24 -13.25 1.89
N PHE A 220 -14.36 -12.29 2.80
CA PHE A 220 -13.85 -10.93 2.63
C PHE A 220 -12.33 -10.91 2.44
N VAL A 221 -11.58 -11.56 3.34
CA VAL A 221 -10.11 -11.60 3.28
C VAL A 221 -9.64 -12.36 2.04
N ALA A 222 -10.30 -13.49 1.72
CA ALA A 222 -9.97 -14.26 0.51
C ALA A 222 -10.25 -13.50 -0.78
N PHE A 223 -11.33 -12.73 -0.84
CA PHE A 223 -11.65 -11.87 -1.98
C PHE A 223 -10.55 -10.82 -2.20
N ILE A 224 -10.12 -10.12 -1.14
CA ILE A 224 -9.02 -9.14 -1.23
C ILE A 224 -7.74 -9.79 -1.73
N ALA A 225 -7.36 -10.94 -1.15
CA ALA A 225 -6.15 -11.66 -1.55
C ALA A 225 -6.20 -12.06 -3.05
N LYS A 226 -7.35 -12.55 -3.51
CA LYS A 226 -7.58 -12.88 -4.92
C LYS A 226 -7.43 -11.65 -5.82
N GLN A 227 -8.05 -10.51 -5.47
CA GLN A 227 -7.94 -9.28 -6.26
C GLN A 227 -6.49 -8.77 -6.36
N VAL A 228 -5.73 -8.85 -5.26
CA VAL A 228 -4.31 -8.45 -5.25
C VAL A 228 -3.45 -9.39 -6.11
N LEU A 229 -3.67 -10.71 -6.02
CA LEU A 229 -2.96 -11.69 -6.86
C LEU A 229 -3.23 -11.48 -8.35
N GLN A 230 -4.46 -11.13 -8.71
CA GLN A 230 -4.86 -10.87 -10.10
C GLN A 230 -4.27 -9.56 -10.62
N ASN A 231 -4.33 -8.48 -9.84
CA ASN A 231 -4.05 -7.13 -10.34
C ASN A 231 -2.66 -6.58 -9.99
N ASN A 232 -1.92 -7.23 -9.08
CA ASN A 232 -0.64 -6.71 -8.58
C ASN A 232 0.52 -7.72 -8.61
N LYS A 233 0.44 -8.79 -9.42
CA LYS A 233 1.49 -9.80 -9.51
C LYS A 233 2.89 -9.21 -9.75
N GLY A 234 3.01 -8.27 -10.69
CA GLY A 234 4.30 -7.61 -10.98
C GLY A 234 4.84 -6.76 -9.81
N GLN A 235 3.96 -6.13 -9.04
CA GLN A 235 4.36 -5.40 -7.82
C GLN A 235 4.80 -6.37 -6.71
N LEU A 236 4.10 -7.49 -6.52
CA LEU A 236 4.48 -8.53 -5.55
C LEU A 236 5.85 -9.15 -5.88
N GLU A 237 6.08 -9.49 -7.15
CA GLU A 237 7.37 -9.98 -7.65
C GLU A 237 8.49 -8.96 -7.41
N THR A 238 8.24 -7.68 -7.73
CA THR A 238 9.19 -6.59 -7.47
C THR A 238 9.53 -6.45 -5.98
N LEU A 239 8.57 -6.75 -5.10
CA LEU A 239 8.77 -6.72 -3.66
C LEU A 239 9.44 -7.99 -3.11
N GLY A 240 9.63 -9.03 -3.94
CA GLY A 240 10.16 -10.33 -3.53
C GLY A 240 9.20 -11.14 -2.67
N VAL A 241 7.89 -10.94 -2.84
CA VAL A 241 6.87 -11.66 -2.06
C VAL A 241 6.65 -13.05 -2.65
N GLU A 242 6.69 -14.08 -1.80
CA GLU A 242 6.28 -15.43 -2.17
C GLU A 242 4.76 -15.48 -2.37
N LEU A 243 4.31 -15.91 -3.55
CA LEU A 243 2.88 -15.92 -3.90
C LEU A 243 2.12 -17.09 -3.26
N GLY A 244 2.79 -18.22 -3.03
CA GLY A 244 2.16 -19.45 -2.53
C GLY A 244 1.35 -19.27 -1.23
N PRO A 245 1.85 -18.55 -0.20
CA PRO A 245 1.06 -18.23 0.99
C PRO A 245 -0.20 -17.42 0.69
N LEU A 246 -0.16 -16.46 -0.23
CA LEU A 246 -1.32 -15.65 -0.62
C LEU A 246 -2.35 -16.48 -1.39
N GLU A 247 -1.90 -17.38 -2.26
CA GLU A 247 -2.78 -18.29 -3.04
C GLU A 247 -3.53 -19.29 -2.16
N LYS A 248 -3.04 -19.54 -0.94
CA LYS A 248 -3.67 -20.40 0.07
C LYS A 248 -4.72 -19.69 0.92
N ILE A 249 -4.88 -18.37 0.79
CA ILE A 249 -5.92 -17.60 1.48
C ILE A 249 -7.26 -17.92 0.80
N LYS A 250 -7.86 -19.04 1.18
CA LYS A 250 -9.12 -19.55 0.67
C LYS A 250 -9.98 -20.07 1.82
N PRO A 251 -11.29 -19.76 1.86
CA PRO A 251 -12.20 -20.31 2.85
C PRO A 251 -12.40 -21.82 2.64
N PRO A 252 -12.85 -22.56 3.68
CA PRO A 252 -12.95 -22.09 5.06
C PRO A 252 -11.56 -21.95 5.70
N PHE A 253 -11.38 -20.96 6.57
CA PHE A 253 -10.15 -20.84 7.34
C PHE A 253 -10.14 -21.84 8.50
N TYR A 254 -8.95 -22.10 9.03
CA TYR A 254 -8.82 -22.93 10.21
C TYR A 254 -9.37 -22.17 11.43
N ARG A 255 -10.37 -22.75 12.09
CA ARG A 255 -11.02 -22.17 13.27
C ARG A 255 -10.53 -22.90 14.53
N LEU A 256 -10.13 -22.13 15.52
CA LEU A 256 -9.71 -22.61 16.82
C LEU A 256 -10.51 -21.87 17.89
N THR A 257 -11.02 -22.63 18.86
CA THR A 257 -11.44 -22.04 20.13
C THR A 257 -10.22 -21.53 20.88
N TYR A 258 -10.45 -20.58 21.79
CA TYR A 258 -9.41 -20.09 22.70
C TYR A 258 -8.73 -21.24 23.47
N THR A 259 -9.52 -22.18 23.98
CA THR A 259 -9.01 -23.33 24.75
C THR A 259 -8.10 -24.23 23.92
N GLU A 260 -8.46 -24.52 22.67
CA GLU A 260 -7.59 -25.30 21.78
C GLU A 260 -6.28 -24.56 21.48
N ALA A 261 -6.33 -23.25 21.24
CA ALA A 261 -5.14 -22.44 21.06
C ALA A 261 -4.21 -22.48 22.29
N VAL A 262 -4.75 -22.34 23.50
CA VAL A 262 -3.99 -22.46 24.76
C VAL A 262 -3.36 -23.84 24.89
N ASN A 263 -4.12 -24.90 24.60
CA ASN A 263 -3.61 -26.27 24.66
C ASN A 263 -2.46 -26.49 23.67
N ILE A 264 -2.56 -25.97 22.44
CA ILE A 264 -1.47 -26.03 21.46
C ILE A 264 -0.25 -25.28 21.99
N LEU A 265 -0.40 -24.04 22.46
CA LEU A 265 0.70 -23.19 22.90
C LEU A 265 1.41 -23.73 24.16
N THR A 266 0.68 -24.41 25.04
CA THR A 266 1.23 -25.00 26.28
C THR A 266 1.66 -26.46 26.13
N SER A 267 1.40 -27.07 24.97
CA SER A 267 1.77 -28.46 24.68
C SER A 267 3.27 -28.69 24.72
N GLN A 268 3.68 -29.93 25.01
CA GLN A 268 5.09 -30.31 24.98
C GLN A 268 5.71 -30.04 23.60
N ARG A 269 4.97 -30.32 22.52
CA ARG A 269 5.40 -30.01 21.14
C ARG A 269 5.78 -28.54 20.96
N SER A 270 5.01 -27.60 21.50
CA SER A 270 5.33 -26.17 21.41
C SER A 270 6.54 -25.80 22.26
N LYS A 271 6.71 -26.42 23.42
CA LYS A 271 7.93 -26.25 24.24
C LYS A 271 9.16 -26.74 23.50
N ASP A 272 9.07 -27.91 22.86
CA ASP A 272 10.16 -28.49 22.08
C ASP A 272 10.49 -27.67 20.83
N PHE A 273 9.50 -27.02 20.21
CA PHE A 273 9.71 -26.12 19.07
C PHE A 273 10.40 -24.79 19.45
N LEU A 274 10.17 -24.31 20.67
CA LEU A 274 10.74 -23.05 21.18
C LEU A 274 12.12 -23.22 21.82
N ALA A 275 12.52 -24.45 22.15
CA ALA A 275 13.82 -24.80 22.72
C ALA A 275 14.92 -24.84 21.64
#